data_AF-A0A3D0GX36-F1
#
_entry.id   AF-A0A3D0GX36-F1
#
_cell.length_a   1.000
_cell.length_b   1.000
_cell.length_c   1.000
_cell.angle_alpha   90.00
_cell.angle_beta   90.00
_cell.angle_gamma   90.00
#
_symmetry.space_group_name_H-M   'P 1'
#
loop_
_entity.id
_entity.type
_entity.pdbx_description
1 polymer ?
#
loop_
_entity_poly.entity_id
_entity_poly.type
_entity_poly.pdbx_seq_one_letter_code
_entity_poly.pdbx_strand_id
1 'polypeptide(L)'
;RCFICDRIKNFYDRYIQTIFYLYKTSDSFKQTYRKTKGFCLDHYKLLISEANRSLSGSVLDEFLETTNKLFTDNMQRVYEDIDWFIKKFDYKYQNEPWKNSKDSVARAMIKLNGNK
;
A
#
# COMPACT_ATOMS: atom_id res chain seq x y z
N ARG A 1 -3.85 -26.68 13.91
CA ARG A 1 -3.12 -25.41 14.19
C ARG A 1 -1.64 -25.70 14.06
N CYS A 2 -0.92 -24.97 13.22
CA CYS A 2 0.52 -25.16 13.02
C CYS A 2 1.27 -24.15 13.92
N PHE A 3 2.18 -24.64 14.76
CA PHE A 3 2.96 -23.80 15.68
C PHE A 3 3.73 -22.68 14.96
N ILE A 4 4.27 -22.98 13.78
CA ILE A 4 5.00 -22.00 12.97
C ILE A 4 4.04 -20.91 12.46
N CYS A 5 2.87 -21.29 11.95
CA CYS A 5 1.86 -20.34 11.49
C CYS A 5 1.36 -19.43 12.61
N ASP A 6 1.12 -19.98 13.80
CA ASP A 6 0.68 -19.21 14.97
C ASP A 6 1.78 -18.23 15.42
N ARG A 7 3.05 -18.66 15.40
CA ARG A 7 4.20 -17.80 15.71
C ARG A 7 4.33 -16.66 14.70
N ILE A 8 4.23 -16.96 13.41
CA ILE A 8 4.29 -15.95 12.34
C ILE A 8 3.21 -14.90 12.54
N LYS A 9 1.96 -15.33 12.76
CA LYS A 9 0.83 -14.41 13.03
C LYS A 9 1.10 -13.50 14.22
N ASN A 10 1.55 -14.06 15.35
CA ASN A 10 1.87 -13.28 16.55
C ASN A 10 3.04 -12.29 16.33
N PHE A 11 3.95 -12.56 15.40
CA PHE A 11 4.98 -11.58 15.01
C PHE A 11 4.36 -10.45 14.20
N TYR A 12 3.55 -10.77 13.17
CA TYR A 12 2.87 -9.77 12.35
C TYR A 12 2.03 -8.81 13.19
N ASP A 13 1.23 -9.32 14.11
CA ASP A 13 0.38 -8.49 14.98
C ASP A 13 1.23 -7.50 15.79
N ARG A 14 2.36 -7.96 16.36
CA ARG A 14 3.29 -7.08 17.09
C ARG A 14 3.94 -6.02 16.20
N TYR A 15 4.29 -6.36 14.95
CA TYR A 15 4.83 -5.38 14.01
C TYR A 15 3.82 -4.27 13.69
N ILE A 16 2.56 -4.62 13.48
CA ILE A 16 1.48 -3.64 13.25
C ILE A 16 1.32 -2.71 14.46
N GLN A 17 1.35 -3.26 15.68
CA GLN A 17 1.33 -2.43 16.90
C GLN A 17 2.53 -1.49 16.98
N THR A 18 3.73 -1.94 16.60
CA THR A 18 4.92 -1.07 16.53
C THR A 18 4.75 0.05 15.52
N ILE A 19 4.15 -0.19 14.36
CA ILE A 19 3.85 0.86 13.37
C ILE A 19 2.95 1.93 14.01
N PHE A 20 1.89 1.53 14.71
CA PHE A 20 0.99 2.48 15.37
C PHE A 20 1.66 3.23 16.52
N TYR A 21 2.50 2.55 17.29
CA TYR A 21 3.29 3.18 18.34
C TYR A 21 4.26 4.23 17.77
N LEU A 22 4.99 3.91 16.71
CA LEU A 22 5.91 4.83 16.04
C LEU A 22 5.15 5.98 15.37
N TYR A 23 3.99 5.70 14.79
CA TYR A 23 3.14 6.74 14.22
C TYR A 23 2.67 7.73 15.28
N LYS A 24 2.36 7.28 16.51
CA LYS A 24 2.00 8.17 17.63
C LYS A 24 3.18 8.98 18.16
N THR A 25 4.36 8.38 18.25
CA THR A 25 5.48 8.92 19.04
C THR A 25 6.58 9.58 18.21
N SER A 26 6.64 9.35 16.90
CA SER A 26 7.75 9.78 16.06
C SER A 26 7.26 10.52 14.81
N ASP A 27 7.51 11.83 14.77
CA ASP A 27 7.21 12.66 13.60
C ASP A 27 8.06 12.29 12.38
N SER A 28 9.31 11.87 12.58
CA SER A 28 10.16 11.40 11.49
C SER A 28 9.61 10.12 10.86
N PHE A 29 9.03 9.22 11.66
CA PHE A 29 8.30 8.06 11.16
C PHE A 29 7.03 8.48 10.40
N LYS A 30 6.21 9.39 10.93
CA LYS A 30 5.03 9.91 10.21
C LYS A 30 5.40 10.48 8.84
N GLN A 31 6.47 11.26 8.76
CA GLN A 31 6.96 11.81 7.49
C GLN A 31 7.41 10.72 6.52
N THR A 32 8.12 9.71 7.02
CA THR A 32 8.57 8.56 6.22
C THR A 32 7.36 7.77 5.70
N TYR A 33 6.37 7.53 6.57
CA TYR A 33 5.12 6.85 6.24
C TYR A 33 4.38 7.56 5.10
N ARG A 34 4.22 8.89 5.20
CA ARG A 34 3.59 9.74 4.18
C ARG A 34 4.34 9.78 2.84
N LYS A 35 5.65 9.53 2.83
CA LYS A 35 6.48 9.49 1.61
C LYS A 35 6.48 8.12 0.92
N THR A 36 5.91 7.09 1.53
CA THR A 36 5.84 5.77 0.91
C THR A 36 4.98 5.80 -0.35
N LYS A 37 5.19 4.84 -1.25
CA LYS A 37 4.31 4.65 -2.43
C LYS A 37 3.01 3.91 -2.08
N GLY A 38 2.68 3.75 -0.79
CA GLY A 38 1.55 2.94 -0.33
C GLY A 38 1.81 1.43 -0.32
N PHE A 39 0.83 0.69 0.20
CA PHE A 39 0.93 -0.74 0.50
C PHE A 39 0.27 -1.60 -0.58
N CYS A 40 0.35 -2.93 -0.49
CA CYS A 40 -0.52 -3.81 -1.27
C CYS A 40 -1.93 -3.83 -0.65
N LEU A 41 -2.91 -4.37 -1.37
CA LEU A 41 -4.30 -4.39 -0.95
C LEU A 41 -4.50 -5.09 0.41
N ASP A 42 -3.82 -6.22 0.63
CA ASP A 42 -3.96 -6.99 1.87
C ASP A 42 -3.39 -6.25 3.08
N HIS A 43 -2.19 -5.68 2.94
CA HIS A 43 -1.59 -4.88 4.01
C HIS A 43 -2.36 -3.59 4.27
N TYR A 44 -2.95 -2.97 3.24
CA TYR A 44 -3.85 -1.83 3.44
C TYR A 44 -5.07 -2.22 4.29
N LYS A 45 -5.77 -3.31 3.93
CA LYS A 45 -6.93 -3.80 4.69
C LYS A 45 -6.55 -4.09 6.15
N LEU A 46 -5.42 -4.76 6.37
CA LEU A 46 -4.91 -5.07 7.70
C LEU A 46 -4.64 -3.81 8.52
N LEU A 47 -3.96 -2.81 7.93
CA LEU A 47 -3.64 -1.56 8.61
C LEU A 47 -4.90 -0.80 9.00
N ILE A 48 -5.91 -0.71 8.12
CA ILE A 48 -7.18 -0.04 8.43
C ILE A 48 -7.97 -0.79 9.50
N SER A 49 -8.05 -2.13 9.42
CA SER A 49 -8.79 -2.91 10.43
C SER A 49 -8.16 -2.83 11.81
N GLU A 50 -6.84 -2.92 11.89
CA GLU A 50 -6.13 -2.87 13.17
C GLU A 50 -5.98 -1.43 13.69
N ALA A 51 -5.93 -0.42 12.82
CA ALA A 51 -5.93 0.98 13.24
C ALA A 51 -7.20 1.31 14.05
N ASN A 52 -8.37 0.87 13.58
CA ASN A 52 -9.64 1.07 14.30
C ASN A 52 -9.67 0.39 15.69
N ARG A 53 -8.81 -0.61 15.92
CA ARG A 53 -8.71 -1.32 17.21
C ARG A 53 -7.67 -0.71 18.15
N SER A 54 -6.61 -0.12 17.62
CA SER A 54 -5.43 0.33 18.38
C SER A 54 -5.26 1.85 18.47
N LEU A 55 -5.90 2.61 17.57
CA LEU A 55 -5.87 4.06 17.53
C LEU A 55 -7.26 4.61 17.87
N SER A 56 -7.31 5.85 18.36
CA SER A 56 -8.56 6.53 18.71
C SER A 56 -8.39 8.05 18.60
N GLY A 57 -9.51 8.75 18.40
CA GLY A 57 -9.54 10.22 18.30
C GLY A 57 -8.78 10.75 17.08
N SER A 58 -8.23 11.95 17.19
CA SER A 58 -7.59 12.65 16.07
C SER A 58 -6.44 11.89 15.42
N VAL A 59 -5.72 11.06 16.17
CA VAL A 59 -4.62 10.24 15.63
C VAL A 59 -5.14 9.13 14.72
N LEU A 60 -6.31 8.55 15.05
CA LEU A 60 -6.96 7.57 14.17
C LEU A 60 -7.39 8.25 12.87
N ASP A 61 -8.07 9.39 12.97
CA ASP A 61 -8.57 10.13 11.80
C ASP A 61 -7.40 10.52 10.87
N GLU A 62 -6.32 11.08 11.43
CA GLU A 62 -5.10 11.42 10.69
C GLU A 62 -4.48 10.19 10.00
N PHE A 63 -4.40 9.07 10.72
CA PHE A 63 -3.84 7.83 10.17
C PHE A 63 -4.70 7.30 9.03
N LEU A 64 -6.02 7.18 9.23
CA LEU A 64 -6.94 6.69 8.21
C LEU A 64 -6.92 7.57 6.97
N GLU A 65 -6.97 8.90 7.13
CA GLU A 65 -6.89 9.84 6.01
C GLU A 65 -5.58 9.66 5.24
N THR A 66 -4.45 9.61 5.96
CA THR A 66 -3.12 9.44 5.36
C THR A 66 -3.04 8.11 4.59
N THR A 67 -3.45 7.01 5.22
CA THR A 67 -3.36 5.66 4.64
C THR A 67 -4.31 5.51 3.45
N ASN A 68 -5.52 6.06 3.52
CA ASN A 68 -6.49 6.07 2.41
C ASN A 68 -5.95 6.87 1.23
N LYS A 69 -5.38 8.06 1.49
CA LYS A 69 -4.75 8.86 0.43
C LYS A 69 -3.61 8.12 -0.25
N LEU A 70 -2.70 7.52 0.54
CA LEU A 70 -1.61 6.71 0.00
C LEU A 70 -2.10 5.53 -0.84
N PHE A 71 -3.21 4.91 -0.45
CA PHE A 71 -3.83 3.83 -1.20
C PHE A 71 -4.42 4.32 -2.52
N THR A 72 -5.26 5.35 -2.49
CA THR A 72 -5.91 5.92 -3.68
C THR A 72 -4.87 6.43 -4.68
N ASP A 73 -3.88 7.19 -4.23
CA ASP A 73 -2.79 7.69 -5.08
C ASP A 73 -1.97 6.52 -5.67
N ASN A 74 -1.79 5.42 -4.91
CA ASN A 74 -1.12 4.23 -5.45
C ASN A 74 -1.95 3.53 -6.52
N MET A 75 -3.23 3.30 -6.27
CA MET A 75 -4.13 2.65 -7.22
C MET A 75 -4.27 3.47 -8.51
N GLN A 76 -4.37 4.80 -8.39
CA GLN A 76 -4.42 5.70 -9.54
C GLN A 76 -3.17 5.57 -10.42
N ARG A 77 -1.97 5.55 -9.83
CA ARG A 77 -0.72 5.33 -10.60
C ARG A 77 -0.70 3.98 -11.31
N VAL A 78 -1.13 2.91 -10.63
CA VAL A 78 -1.19 1.57 -11.23
C VAL A 78 -2.17 1.54 -12.40
N TYR A 79 -3.32 2.20 -12.25
CA TYR A 79 -4.31 2.33 -13.32
C TYR A 79 -3.76 3.09 -14.53
N GLU A 80 -3.14 4.25 -14.32
CA GLU A 80 -2.52 5.04 -15.39
C GLU A 80 -1.42 4.27 -16.13
N ASP A 81 -0.63 3.50 -15.39
CA ASP A 81 0.40 2.65 -15.97
C ASP A 81 -0.19 1.56 -16.86
N ILE A 82 -1.30 0.93 -16.45
CA ILE A 82 -2.03 -0.08 -17.25
C ILE A 82 -2.69 0.56 -18.47
N ASP A 83 -3.37 1.70 -18.31
CA ASP A 83 -4.02 2.42 -19.41
C ASP A 83 -2.99 2.77 -20.50
N TRP A 84 -1.82 3.25 -20.11
CA TRP A 84 -0.74 3.53 -21.06
C TRP A 84 -0.15 2.27 -21.66
N PHE A 85 -0.08 1.16 -20.92
CA PHE A 85 0.30 -0.15 -21.50
C PHE A 85 -0.68 -0.57 -22.60
N ILE A 86 -1.99 -0.43 -22.39
CA ILE A 86 -3.01 -0.76 -23.38
C ILE A 86 -2.87 0.15 -24.62
N LYS A 87 -2.70 1.46 -24.43
CA LYS A 87 -2.50 2.42 -25.53
C LYS A 87 -1.31 2.08 -26.43
N LYS A 88 -0.25 1.46 -25.89
CA LYS A 88 0.92 1.07 -26.68
C LYS A 88 0.64 0.00 -27.75
N PHE A 89 -0.51 -0.67 -27.69
CA PHE A 89 -0.96 -1.60 -28.73
C PHE A 89 -1.83 -0.93 -29.81
N ASP A 90 -2.18 0.36 -29.65
CA ASP A 90 -2.75 1.18 -30.71
C ASP A 90 -1.62 1.81 -31.54
N TYR A 91 -1.70 1.64 -32.86
CA TYR A 91 -0.72 2.17 -33.82
C TYR A 91 -0.48 3.68 -33.68
N LYS A 92 -1.49 4.44 -33.24
CA LYS A 92 -1.38 5.90 -33.01
C LYS A 92 -0.33 6.25 -31.96
N TYR A 93 -0.07 5.37 -31.00
CA TYR A 93 0.85 5.59 -29.89
C TYR A 93 2.14 4.77 -30.04
N GLN A 94 2.38 4.14 -31.19
CA GLN A 94 3.52 3.23 -31.39
C GLN A 94 4.87 3.92 -31.15
N ASN A 95 5.03 5.18 -31.57
CA ASN A 95 6.27 5.93 -31.45
C ASN A 95 6.44 6.65 -30.10
N GLU A 96 5.38 6.68 -29.28
CA GLU A 96 5.42 7.33 -27.96
C GLU A 96 6.25 6.51 -26.95
N PRO A 97 6.93 7.15 -25.99
CA PRO A 97 7.72 6.44 -24.99
C PRO A 97 6.83 5.60 -24.06
N TRP A 98 7.33 4.44 -23.63
CA TRP A 98 6.59 3.54 -22.74
C TRP A 98 6.37 4.05 -21.30
N LYS A 99 7.06 5.12 -20.90
CA LYS A 99 7.06 5.61 -19.50
C LYS A 99 7.29 4.45 -18.52
N ASN A 100 6.47 4.33 -17.47
CA ASN A 100 6.56 3.27 -16.46
C ASN A 100 5.71 2.03 -16.81
N SER A 101 5.13 1.94 -18.01
CA SER A 101 4.03 1.01 -18.26
C SER A 101 4.44 -0.39 -18.70
N LYS A 102 5.71 -0.62 -19.08
CA LYS A 102 6.18 -1.91 -19.64
C LYS A 102 5.91 -3.10 -18.71
N ASP A 103 6.08 -2.89 -17.40
CA ASP A 103 5.91 -3.90 -16.36
C ASP A 103 4.62 -3.69 -15.53
N SER A 104 3.74 -2.79 -15.97
CA SER A 104 2.54 -2.36 -15.23
C SER A 104 1.64 -3.51 -14.81
N VAL A 105 1.41 -4.48 -15.71
CA VAL A 105 0.55 -5.64 -15.47
C VAL A 105 1.10 -6.51 -14.33
N ALA A 106 2.40 -6.80 -14.32
CA ALA A 106 3.04 -7.57 -13.26
C ALA A 106 3.02 -6.81 -11.92
N ARG A 107 3.30 -5.50 -11.95
CA ARG A 107 3.24 -4.65 -10.74
C ARG A 107 1.82 -4.59 -10.17
N ALA A 108 0.80 -4.52 -11.01
CA ALA A 108 -0.59 -4.52 -10.60
C ALA A 108 -0.97 -5.82 -9.91
N MET A 109 -0.57 -6.98 -10.47
CA MET A 109 -0.79 -8.28 -9.84
C MET A 109 -0.15 -8.36 -8.45
N ILE A 110 1.11 -7.92 -8.29
CA ILE A 110 1.77 -7.89 -6.98
C ILE A 110 1.01 -6.99 -5.99
N LYS A 111 0.52 -5.84 -6.46
CA LYS A 111 -0.23 -4.90 -5.62
C LYS A 111 -1.58 -5.43 -5.17
N LEU A 112 -2.26 -6.20 -6.01
CA LEU A 112 -3.56 -6.81 -5.69
C LEU A 112 -3.43 -8.06 -4.83
N ASN A 113 -2.46 -8.92 -5.13
CA ASN A 113 -2.33 -10.24 -4.50
C ASN A 113 -1.39 -10.26 -3.28
N GLY A 114 -0.65 -9.18 -3.02
CA GLY A 114 0.29 -9.10 -1.89
C GLY A 114 1.51 -10.01 -1.98
N ASN A 115 1.61 -10.85 -3.00
CA ASN A 115 2.67 -11.84 -3.14
C ASN A 115 4.01 -11.21 -3.54
N LYS A 116 4.99 -11.38 -2.66
CA LYS A 116 6.41 -11.46 -3.00
C LYS A 116 7.03 -12.61 -2.23
#